data_AF-A0A7W5HJR5-F1
#
_entry.id   AF-A0A7W5HJR5-F1
#
_cell.length_a   1.000
_cell.length_b   1.000
_cell.length_c   1.000
_cell.angle_alpha   90.00
_cell.angle_beta   90.00
_cell.angle_gamma   90.00
#
_symmetry.space_group_name_H-M   'P 1'
#
loop_
_entity.id
_entity.type
_entity.pdbx_description
1 polymer ?
#
loop_
_entity_poly.entity_id
_entity_poly.type
_entity_poly.pdbx_seq_one_letter_code
_entity_poly.pdbx_strand_id
1 'polypeptide(L)'
;MSENMEPFILFREKARKLLESTFAKEMAKPTGLDISWTENGQVAVHRGPDQEAIDAYLLTFRFFIQGNESISFRNMEKSFRHGINDDDLFEKFKEAKGALNEFLDGDSHFNVNGMVSRRQLMDVFIYGDLSHANRQGKREHYKSWMNNEFMAELMRNEFKDIIGKTLIVIAHVDKLCKEAIERYGNT
;
A
#
# COMPACT_ATOMS: atom_id res chain seq x y z
N MET A 1 17.20 -24.06 7.09
CA MET A 1 15.91 -23.34 7.23
C MET A 1 14.86 -24.16 6.51
N SER A 2 13.73 -24.45 7.15
CA SER A 2 12.64 -25.16 6.49
C SER A 2 12.08 -24.32 5.34
N GLU A 3 11.70 -24.94 4.23
CA GLU A 3 11.08 -24.24 3.07
C GLU A 3 9.83 -23.43 3.48
N ASN A 4 9.19 -23.81 4.59
CA ASN A 4 8.03 -23.12 5.15
C ASN A 4 8.35 -21.70 5.66
N MET A 5 9.62 -21.37 5.94
CA MET A 5 10.02 -20.05 6.44
C MET A 5 10.30 -19.03 5.34
N GLU A 6 10.49 -19.47 4.09
CA GLU A 6 10.87 -18.62 2.97
C GLU A 6 9.90 -17.43 2.76
N PRO A 7 8.55 -17.60 2.81
CA PRO A 7 7.64 -16.47 2.68
C PRO A 7 7.82 -15.42 3.78
N PHE A 8 8.10 -15.83 5.01
CA PHE A 8 8.31 -14.91 6.13
C PHE A 8 9.61 -14.14 5.94
N ILE A 9 10.70 -14.81 5.58
CA ILE A 9 12.01 -14.18 5.32
C ILE A 9 11.89 -13.16 4.20
N LEU A 10 11.29 -13.55 3.08
CA LEU A 10 11.09 -12.69 1.92
C LEU A 10 10.19 -11.49 2.25
N PHE A 11 9.13 -11.70 3.04
CA PHE A 11 8.24 -10.62 3.48
C PHE A 11 9.05 -9.57 4.23
N ARG A 12 9.88 -9.99 5.19
CA ARG A 12 10.71 -9.09 5.99
C ARG A 12 11.73 -8.35 5.15
N GLU A 13 12.39 -9.03 4.21
CA GLU A 13 13.36 -8.40 3.30
C GLU A 13 12.71 -7.25 2.51
N LYS A 14 11.55 -7.51 1.90
CA LYS A 14 10.83 -6.49 1.12
C LYS A 14 10.22 -5.41 2.01
N ALA A 15 9.74 -5.76 3.21
CA ALA A 15 9.17 -4.81 4.15
C ALA A 15 10.24 -3.82 4.61
N ARG A 16 11.44 -4.31 4.96
CA ARG A 16 12.58 -3.47 5.31
C ARG A 16 12.96 -2.52 4.17
N LYS A 17 12.99 -3.00 2.93
CA LYS A 17 13.25 -2.15 1.76
C LYS A 17 12.23 -1.00 1.63
N LEU A 18 10.95 -1.26 1.91
CA LEU A 18 9.92 -0.21 1.92
C LEU A 18 10.11 0.76 3.10
N LEU A 19 10.39 0.24 4.30
CA LEU A 19 10.55 1.04 5.51
C LEU A 19 11.79 1.95 5.48
N GLU A 20 12.84 1.54 4.78
CA GLU A 20 14.07 2.33 4.61
C GLU A 20 14.03 3.28 3.41
N SER A 21 12.96 3.22 2.60
CA SER A 21 12.83 4.02 1.37
C SER A 21 12.68 5.52 1.64
N THR A 22 13.02 6.35 0.65
CA THR A 22 12.76 7.80 0.68
C THR A 22 11.28 8.09 0.92
N PHE A 23 10.39 7.33 0.29
CA PHE A 23 8.95 7.44 0.52
C PHE A 23 8.60 7.34 2.01
N ALA A 24 9.07 6.30 2.70
CA ALA A 24 8.77 6.11 4.12
C ALA A 24 9.35 7.23 5.00
N LYS A 25 10.55 7.71 4.69
CA LYS A 25 11.19 8.83 5.41
C LYS A 25 10.41 10.13 5.26
N GLU A 26 9.91 10.42 4.05
CA GLU A 26 9.11 11.62 3.82
C GLU A 26 7.70 11.51 4.43
N MET A 27 7.09 10.32 4.41
CA MET A 27 5.80 10.08 5.06
C MET A 27 5.85 10.12 6.60
N ALA A 28 7.05 9.99 7.20
CA ALA A 28 7.23 10.16 8.64
C ALA A 28 7.21 11.63 9.09
N LYS A 29 7.31 12.58 8.15
CA LYS A 29 7.19 14.02 8.38
C LYS A 29 5.73 14.46 8.20
N PRO A 30 5.35 15.67 8.62
CA PRO A 30 4.05 16.24 8.25
C PRO A 30 3.89 16.30 6.73
N THR A 31 2.92 15.54 6.21
CA THR A 31 2.55 15.52 4.78
C THR A 31 1.21 16.22 4.58
N GLY A 32 0.93 16.61 3.34
CA GLY A 32 -0.36 17.21 3.00
C GLY A 32 -0.35 17.99 1.69
N LEU A 33 -1.47 18.64 1.45
CA LEU A 33 -1.72 19.44 0.27
C LEU A 33 -2.15 20.84 0.70
N ASP A 34 -1.39 21.85 0.31
CA ASP A 34 -1.76 23.25 0.48
C ASP A 34 -2.30 23.78 -0.85
N ILE A 35 -3.56 24.23 -0.85
CA ILE A 35 -4.22 24.80 -2.03
C ILE A 35 -4.45 26.29 -1.78
N SER A 36 -3.93 27.13 -2.67
CA SER A 36 -4.10 28.58 -2.64
C SER A 36 -4.74 29.06 -3.94
N TRP A 37 -5.66 30.02 -3.83
CA TRP A 37 -6.25 30.72 -4.97
C TRP A 37 -5.51 32.03 -5.21
N THR A 38 -5.01 32.23 -6.43
CA THR A 38 -4.27 33.43 -6.85
C THR A 38 -4.98 34.10 -8.04
N GLU A 39 -4.58 35.33 -8.38
CA GLU A 39 -5.09 36.03 -9.58
C GLU A 39 -4.82 35.26 -10.88
N ASN A 40 -3.77 34.41 -10.89
CA ASN A 40 -3.38 33.58 -12.02
C ASN A 40 -4.00 32.16 -11.98
N GLY A 41 -4.90 31.89 -11.04
CA GLY A 41 -5.55 30.59 -10.87
C GLY A 41 -5.13 29.86 -9.59
N GLN A 42 -5.33 28.54 -9.59
CA GLN A 42 -5.09 27.68 -8.45
C GLN A 42 -3.62 27.25 -8.37
N VAL A 43 -3.01 27.34 -7.19
CA VAL A 43 -1.68 26.80 -6.91
C VAL A 43 -1.80 25.70 -5.86
N ALA A 44 -1.29 24.52 -6.17
CA ALA A 44 -1.25 23.37 -5.29
C ALA A 44 0.20 23.02 -4.92
N VAL A 45 0.49 22.93 -3.62
CA VAL A 45 1.80 22.55 -3.11
C VAL A 45 1.66 21.26 -2.31
N HIS A 46 2.32 20.21 -2.79
CA HIS A 46 2.40 18.92 -2.10
C HIS A 46 3.56 18.91 -1.12
N ARG A 47 3.29 18.54 0.12
CA ARG A 47 4.29 18.22 1.15
C ARG A 47 4.36 16.71 1.32
N GLY A 48 5.55 16.14 1.18
CA GLY A 48 5.81 14.71 1.31
C GLY A 48 6.60 14.15 0.13
N PRO A 49 6.52 12.84 -0.14
CA PRO A 49 7.32 12.21 -1.17
C PRO A 49 6.95 12.73 -2.56
N ASP A 50 8.00 12.93 -3.37
CA ASP A 50 7.88 13.24 -4.79
C ASP A 50 7.53 12.00 -5.63
N GLN A 51 7.30 12.22 -6.93
CA GLN A 51 6.87 11.14 -7.82
C GLN A 51 7.94 10.06 -7.97
N GLU A 52 9.23 10.42 -8.00
CA GLU A 52 10.32 9.45 -8.10
C GLU A 52 10.36 8.50 -6.88
N ALA A 53 10.24 9.06 -5.68
CA ALA A 53 10.17 8.28 -4.45
C ALA A 53 8.94 7.36 -4.42
N ILE A 54 7.79 7.84 -4.91
CA ILE A 54 6.55 7.05 -5.01
C ILE A 54 6.72 5.89 -6.00
N ASP A 55 7.25 6.15 -7.19
CA ASP A 55 7.43 5.13 -8.23
C ASP A 55 8.39 4.04 -7.75
N ALA A 56 9.53 4.43 -7.17
CA ALA A 56 10.50 3.50 -6.61
C ALA A 56 9.91 2.65 -5.47
N TYR A 57 9.11 3.26 -4.59
CA TYR A 57 8.40 2.55 -3.52
C TYR A 57 7.45 1.50 -4.10
N LEU A 58 6.68 1.86 -5.13
CA LEU A 58 5.63 1.02 -5.68
C LEU A 58 6.13 -0.25 -6.37
N LEU A 59 7.36 -0.23 -6.91
CA LEU A 59 8.01 -1.42 -7.47
C LEU A 59 8.10 -2.58 -6.46
N THR A 60 8.29 -2.24 -5.18
CA THR A 60 8.36 -3.24 -4.11
C THR A 60 7.01 -3.42 -3.42
N PHE A 61 6.25 -2.34 -3.23
CA PHE A 61 4.93 -2.37 -2.60
C PHE A 61 3.98 -3.34 -3.28
N ARG A 62 4.02 -3.40 -4.62
CA ARG A 62 3.14 -4.26 -5.40
C ARG A 62 3.21 -5.74 -5.00
N PHE A 63 4.36 -6.22 -4.52
CA PHE A 63 4.50 -7.61 -4.09
C PHE A 63 3.61 -7.97 -2.89
N PHE A 64 3.25 -6.98 -2.05
CA PHE A 64 2.39 -7.20 -0.88
C PHE A 64 0.89 -7.24 -1.24
N ILE A 65 0.50 -6.56 -2.31
CA ILE A 65 -0.91 -6.41 -2.70
C ILE A 65 -1.29 -7.30 -3.90
N GLN A 66 -0.33 -7.64 -4.76
CA GLN A 66 -0.56 -8.49 -5.92
C GLN A 66 -0.60 -9.95 -5.45
N GLY A 67 -1.74 -10.61 -5.60
CA GLY A 67 -1.94 -12.00 -5.14
C GLY A 67 -1.12 -13.07 -5.88
N ASN A 68 -0.15 -12.68 -6.71
CA ASN A 68 0.77 -13.55 -7.44
C ASN A 68 2.06 -13.84 -6.65
N GLU A 69 2.41 -13.04 -5.64
CA GLU A 69 3.59 -13.27 -4.81
C GLU A 69 3.24 -14.04 -3.53
N SER A 70 4.18 -14.87 -3.07
CA SER A 70 4.05 -15.59 -1.79
C SER A 70 3.85 -14.65 -0.60
N ILE A 71 4.45 -13.45 -0.65
CA ILE A 71 4.41 -12.45 0.41
C ILE A 71 3.19 -11.52 0.37
N SER A 72 2.29 -11.72 -0.60
CA SER A 72 1.07 -10.93 -0.64
C SER A 72 0.20 -11.19 0.58
N PHE A 73 -0.55 -10.20 1.08
CA PHE A 73 -1.45 -10.37 2.22
C PHE A 73 -2.44 -11.53 2.03
N ARG A 74 -2.81 -11.83 0.78
CA ARG A 74 -3.64 -12.99 0.46
C ARG A 74 -2.90 -14.31 0.68
N ASN A 75 -1.66 -14.42 0.21
CA ASN A 75 -0.91 -15.67 0.25
C ASN A 75 -0.24 -15.92 1.62
N MET A 76 0.15 -14.85 2.32
CA MET A 76 0.66 -14.94 3.70
C MET A 76 -0.33 -15.61 4.65
N GLU A 77 -1.64 -15.47 4.43
CA GLU A 77 -2.66 -16.17 5.21
C GLU A 77 -2.44 -17.70 5.21
N LYS A 78 -2.05 -18.26 4.05
CA LYS A 78 -1.74 -19.69 3.93
C LYS A 78 -0.45 -20.04 4.66
N SER A 79 0.55 -19.17 4.60
CA SER A 79 1.82 -19.35 5.31
C SER A 79 1.64 -19.38 6.82
N PHE A 80 0.87 -18.44 7.38
CA PHE A 80 0.54 -18.45 8.81
C PHE A 80 -0.31 -19.68 9.18
N ARG A 81 -1.37 -19.97 8.41
CA ARG A 81 -2.31 -21.04 8.77
C ARG A 81 -1.76 -22.46 8.59
N HIS A 82 -1.04 -22.72 7.51
CA HIS A 82 -0.61 -24.06 7.14
C HIS A 82 0.91 -24.24 7.18
N GLY A 83 1.69 -23.16 7.01
CA GLY A 83 3.15 -23.23 7.02
C GLY A 83 3.73 -23.37 8.43
N ILE A 84 3.24 -22.57 9.38
CA ILE A 84 3.63 -22.67 10.80
C ILE A 84 2.56 -23.30 11.68
N ASN A 85 1.28 -23.16 11.32
CA ASN A 85 0.15 -23.70 12.08
C ASN A 85 0.17 -23.26 13.57
N ASP A 86 0.40 -21.96 13.78
CA ASP A 86 0.36 -21.27 15.08
C ASP A 86 -0.89 -20.37 15.12
N ASP A 87 -1.88 -20.75 15.94
CA ASP A 87 -3.18 -20.05 16.02
C ASP A 87 -3.05 -18.63 16.57
N ASP A 88 -2.11 -18.36 17.49
CA ASP A 88 -1.90 -17.02 18.07
C ASP A 88 -1.36 -16.06 17.01
N LEU A 89 -0.32 -16.48 16.29
CA LEU A 89 0.24 -15.68 15.20
C LEU A 89 -0.74 -15.53 14.03
N PHE A 90 -1.52 -16.57 13.73
CA PHE A 90 -2.52 -16.52 12.68
C PHE A 90 -3.64 -15.53 12.97
N GLU A 91 -4.20 -15.52 14.19
CA GLU A 91 -5.25 -14.55 14.54
C GLU A 91 -4.73 -13.11 14.57
N LYS A 92 -3.52 -12.86 15.09
CA LYS A 92 -2.87 -11.53 15.00
C LYS A 92 -2.70 -11.06 13.55
N PHE A 93 -2.25 -11.95 12.67
CA PHE A 93 -2.13 -11.63 11.25
C PHE A 93 -3.49 -11.31 10.62
N LYS A 94 -4.51 -12.09 10.94
CA LYS A 94 -5.88 -11.93 10.44
C LYS A 94 -6.51 -10.63 10.91
N GLU A 95 -6.28 -10.22 12.16
CA GLU A 95 -6.66 -8.91 12.67
C GLU A 95 -6.01 -7.77 11.88
N ALA A 96 -4.69 -7.83 11.67
CA ALA A 96 -3.96 -6.83 10.89
C ALA A 96 -4.46 -6.74 9.43
N LYS A 97 -4.68 -7.89 8.80
CA LYS A 97 -5.26 -7.98 7.46
C LYS A 97 -6.71 -7.48 7.42
N GLY A 98 -7.50 -7.77 8.45
CA GLY A 98 -8.88 -7.30 8.60
C GLY A 98 -8.95 -5.78 8.68
N ALA A 99 -8.15 -5.17 9.56
CA ALA A 99 -8.05 -3.72 9.69
C ALA A 99 -7.62 -3.04 8.38
N LEU A 100 -6.67 -3.64 7.65
CA LEU A 100 -6.30 -3.13 6.32
C LEU A 100 -7.45 -3.19 5.32
N ASN A 101 -8.19 -4.31 5.29
CA ASN A 101 -9.32 -4.45 4.38
C ASN A 101 -10.44 -3.47 4.71
N GLU A 102 -10.80 -3.31 5.98
CA GLU A 102 -11.79 -2.34 6.42
C GLU A 102 -11.40 -0.91 6.00
N PHE A 103 -10.14 -0.53 6.20
CA PHE A 103 -9.63 0.76 5.74
C PHE A 103 -9.75 0.93 4.22
N LEU A 104 -9.34 -0.08 3.45
CA LEU A 104 -9.35 -0.05 1.98
C LEU A 104 -10.76 -0.09 1.39
N ASP A 105 -11.69 -0.82 2.02
CA ASP A 105 -13.06 -0.97 1.56
C ASP A 105 -13.94 0.23 1.94
N GLY A 106 -13.49 1.06 2.88
CA GLY A 106 -14.11 2.33 3.20
C GLY A 106 -14.00 3.37 2.06
N ASP A 107 -14.92 4.33 2.08
CA ASP A 107 -14.97 5.42 1.12
C ASP A 107 -13.72 6.31 1.22
N SER A 108 -13.21 6.72 0.08
CA SER A 108 -12.23 7.81 0.03
C SER A 108 -12.86 9.12 0.52
N HIS A 109 -12.04 10.08 0.93
CA HIS A 109 -12.51 11.39 1.38
C HIS A 109 -13.19 12.23 0.28
N PHE A 110 -13.26 11.72 -0.96
CA PHE A 110 -13.70 12.44 -2.14
C PHE A 110 -14.74 11.65 -2.93
N ASN A 111 -15.73 12.35 -3.49
CA ASN A 111 -16.72 11.79 -4.39
C ASN A 111 -16.44 12.28 -5.80
N VAL A 112 -16.11 11.37 -6.71
CA VAL A 112 -15.93 11.67 -8.14
C VAL A 112 -16.80 10.73 -8.94
N ASN A 113 -17.95 11.25 -9.37
CA ASN A 113 -18.98 10.49 -10.08
C ASN A 113 -19.45 9.24 -9.31
N GLY A 114 -19.48 9.32 -7.97
CA GLY A 114 -19.79 8.21 -7.07
C GLY A 114 -18.77 8.09 -5.95
N MET A 115 -19.15 7.39 -4.87
CA MET A 115 -18.21 7.01 -3.82
C MET A 115 -17.20 6.01 -4.38
N VAL A 116 -15.92 6.38 -4.31
CA VAL A 116 -14.80 5.53 -4.71
C VAL A 116 -14.17 5.00 -3.43
N SER A 117 -14.09 3.68 -3.29
CA SER A 117 -13.36 3.06 -2.17
C SER A 117 -11.86 3.34 -2.29
N ARG A 118 -11.17 3.40 -1.15
CA ARG A 118 -9.71 3.56 -1.14
C ARG A 118 -9.00 2.44 -1.91
N ARG A 119 -9.57 1.23 -1.90
CA ARG A 119 -9.11 0.09 -2.71
C ARG A 119 -9.17 0.40 -4.20
N GLN A 120 -10.30 0.90 -4.69
CA GLN A 120 -10.46 1.27 -6.09
C GLN A 120 -9.48 2.38 -6.49
N LEU A 121 -9.31 3.40 -5.62
CA LEU A 121 -8.37 4.49 -5.86
C LEU A 121 -6.93 3.96 -5.99
N MET A 122 -6.47 3.18 -5.00
CA MET A 122 -5.15 2.54 -5.03
C MET A 122 -4.95 1.71 -6.30
N ASP A 123 -5.96 0.91 -6.65
CA ASP A 123 -5.93 0.07 -7.85
C ASP A 123 -5.84 0.90 -9.14
N VAL A 124 -6.58 1.99 -9.26
CA VAL A 124 -6.52 2.84 -10.45
C VAL A 124 -5.15 3.52 -10.58
N PHE A 125 -4.56 3.99 -9.48
CA PHE A 125 -3.23 4.60 -9.52
C PHE A 125 -2.12 3.59 -9.85
N ILE A 126 -2.10 2.43 -9.19
CA ILE A 126 -1.06 1.42 -9.41
C ILE A 126 -1.14 0.81 -10.82
N TYR A 127 -2.36 0.59 -11.35
CA TYR A 127 -2.54 -0.12 -12.62
C TYR A 127 -2.86 0.80 -13.81
N GLY A 128 -3.47 1.96 -13.59
CA GLY A 128 -3.87 2.91 -14.63
C GLY A 128 -2.78 3.91 -15.00
N ASP A 129 -1.95 4.30 -14.04
CA ASP A 129 -0.87 5.28 -14.23
C ASP A 129 0.51 4.60 -14.27
N LEU A 130 0.85 3.87 -13.20
CA LEU A 130 2.25 3.56 -12.90
C LEU A 130 2.78 2.23 -13.44
N SER A 131 1.92 1.31 -13.87
CA SER A 131 2.38 0.03 -14.41
C SER A 131 2.04 -0.22 -15.87
N HIS A 132 1.24 0.64 -16.53
CA HIS A 132 0.65 0.41 -17.87
C HIS A 132 0.14 -1.04 -18.07
N ALA A 133 -0.12 -1.77 -16.97
CA ALA A 133 -0.46 -3.17 -16.99
C ALA A 133 -1.98 -3.21 -17.17
N ASN A 134 -2.35 -3.48 -18.41
CA ASN A 134 -3.67 -3.32 -19.03
C ASN A 134 -4.79 -4.10 -18.30
N ARG A 135 -5.14 -3.71 -17.06
CA ARG A 135 -6.38 -4.11 -16.41
C ARG A 135 -7.47 -3.19 -16.98
N GLN A 136 -8.26 -3.75 -17.89
CA GLN A 136 -9.34 -3.12 -18.66
C GLN A 136 -10.03 -1.96 -17.90
N GLY A 137 -10.10 -0.78 -18.52
CA GLY A 137 -10.79 0.41 -18.01
C GLY A 137 -10.04 1.27 -16.99
N LYS A 138 -9.01 0.78 -16.29
CA LYS A 138 -8.34 1.55 -15.22
C LYS A 138 -7.60 2.79 -15.73
N ARG A 139 -7.01 2.74 -16.93
CA ARG A 139 -6.36 3.89 -17.56
C ARG A 139 -7.37 4.98 -17.92
N GLU A 140 -8.58 4.61 -18.31
CA GLU A 140 -9.65 5.56 -18.64
C GLU A 140 -10.19 6.22 -17.39
N HIS A 141 -10.41 5.46 -16.31
CA HIS A 141 -10.76 6.02 -15.01
C HIS A 141 -9.69 6.97 -14.49
N TYR A 142 -8.41 6.59 -14.55
CA TYR A 142 -7.32 7.48 -14.17
C TYR A 142 -7.34 8.79 -14.96
N LYS A 143 -7.41 8.73 -16.29
CA LYS A 143 -7.51 9.93 -17.13
C LYS A 143 -8.73 10.78 -16.77
N SER A 144 -9.90 10.16 -16.60
CA SER A 144 -11.13 10.86 -16.22
C SER A 144 -10.99 11.58 -14.88
N TRP A 145 -10.31 10.96 -13.91
CA TRP A 145 -10.08 11.55 -12.61
C TRP A 145 -9.04 12.69 -12.65
N MET A 146 -8.03 12.56 -13.51
CA MET A 146 -6.98 13.56 -13.67
C MET A 146 -7.37 14.74 -14.56
N ASN A 147 -8.52 14.69 -15.25
CA ASN A 147 -8.99 15.77 -16.12
C ASN A 147 -9.34 17.06 -15.37
N ASN A 148 -9.63 16.98 -14.07
CA ASN A 148 -9.85 18.14 -13.22
C ASN A 148 -8.62 18.31 -12.32
N GLU A 149 -7.86 19.40 -12.50
CA GLU A 149 -6.60 19.64 -11.78
C GLU A 149 -6.79 19.61 -10.26
N PHE A 150 -7.83 20.26 -9.73
CA PHE A 150 -8.13 20.25 -8.29
C PHE A 150 -8.36 18.83 -7.75
N MET A 151 -9.20 18.04 -8.42
CA MET A 151 -9.47 16.65 -8.02
C MET A 151 -8.23 15.76 -8.19
N ALA A 152 -7.42 16.02 -9.21
CA ALA A 152 -6.17 15.30 -9.43
C ALA A 152 -5.24 15.43 -8.21
N GLU A 153 -5.08 16.65 -7.69
CA GLU A 153 -4.21 16.87 -6.53
C GLU A 153 -4.74 16.21 -5.26
N LEU A 154 -6.06 16.27 -5.03
CA LEU A 154 -6.70 15.60 -3.90
C LEU A 154 -6.54 14.08 -3.97
N MET A 155 -6.75 13.48 -5.15
CA MET A 155 -6.58 12.04 -5.33
C MET A 155 -5.14 11.59 -5.19
N ARG A 156 -4.17 12.37 -5.71
CA ARG A 156 -2.75 12.09 -5.50
C ARG A 156 -2.40 12.10 -4.02
N ASN A 157 -2.93 13.05 -3.26
CA ASN A 157 -2.72 13.12 -1.82
C ASN A 157 -3.37 11.92 -1.09
N GLU A 158 -4.61 11.56 -1.42
CA GLU A 158 -5.28 10.38 -0.86
C GLU A 158 -4.52 9.09 -1.16
N PHE A 159 -4.02 8.95 -2.39
CA PHE A 159 -3.22 7.79 -2.79
C PHE A 159 -1.97 7.64 -1.91
N LYS A 160 -1.26 8.75 -1.63
CA LYS A 160 -0.09 8.77 -0.73
C LYS A 160 -0.48 8.33 0.68
N ASP A 161 -1.61 8.80 1.21
CA ASP A 161 -2.11 8.37 2.53
C ASP A 161 -2.43 6.87 2.56
N ILE A 162 -3.09 6.35 1.52
CA ILE A 162 -3.46 4.93 1.42
C ILE A 162 -2.23 4.02 1.44
N ILE A 163 -1.24 4.30 0.60
CA ILE A 163 -0.02 3.48 0.55
C ILE A 163 0.83 3.66 1.81
N GLY A 164 0.80 4.85 2.43
CA GLY A 164 1.42 5.11 3.73
C GLY A 164 0.79 4.31 4.88
N LYS A 165 -0.54 4.29 4.97
CA LYS A 165 -1.27 3.46 5.95
C LYS A 165 -1.05 1.97 5.72
N THR A 166 -0.98 1.55 4.46
CA THR A 166 -0.65 0.16 4.13
C THR A 166 0.77 -0.19 4.60
N LEU A 167 1.73 0.73 4.49
CA LEU A 167 3.09 0.54 5.02
C LEU A 167 3.11 0.28 6.54
N ILE A 168 2.25 0.94 7.31
CA ILE A 168 2.13 0.71 8.76
C ILE A 168 1.69 -0.74 9.04
N VAL A 169 0.72 -1.25 8.27
CA VAL A 169 0.28 -2.65 8.40
C VAL A 169 1.38 -3.61 7.97
N ILE A 170 2.10 -3.32 6.88
CA ILE A 170 3.27 -4.11 6.45
C ILE A 170 4.32 -4.16 7.58
N ALA A 171 4.60 -3.04 8.24
CA ALA A 171 5.53 -2.99 9.37
C ALA A 171 5.05 -3.82 10.57
N HIS A 172 3.75 -3.83 10.84
CA HIS A 172 3.18 -4.68 11.88
C HIS A 172 3.34 -6.17 11.54
N VAL A 173 3.03 -6.56 10.30
CA VAL A 173 3.18 -7.96 9.86
C VAL A 173 4.64 -8.38 9.79
N ASP A 174 5.59 -7.48 9.47
CA ASP A 174 7.04 -7.78 9.58
C ASP A 174 7.44 -8.24 10.99
N LYS A 175 6.85 -7.63 12.03
CA LYS A 175 7.08 -8.05 13.43
C LYS A 175 6.54 -9.46 13.69
N LEU A 176 5.36 -9.78 13.17
CA LEU A 176 4.78 -11.13 13.27
C LEU A 176 5.64 -12.16 12.51
N CYS A 177 6.14 -11.80 11.31
CA CYS A 177 7.05 -12.64 10.55
C CYS A 177 8.37 -12.87 11.30
N LYS A 178 8.89 -11.84 11.98
CA LYS A 178 10.09 -11.97 12.82
C LYS A 178 9.85 -12.97 13.95
N GLU A 179 8.73 -12.84 14.65
CA GLU A 179 8.34 -13.75 15.72
C GLU A 179 8.16 -15.19 15.24
N ALA A 180 7.53 -15.39 14.08
CA ALA A 180 7.42 -16.71 13.45
C ALA A 180 8.81 -17.33 13.17
N ILE A 181 9.73 -16.56 12.59
CA ILE A 181 11.10 -17.03 12.32
C ILE A 181 11.85 -17.36 13.61
N GLU A 182 11.70 -16.56 14.65
CA GLU A 182 12.36 -16.81 15.95
C GLU A 182 11.81 -18.07 16.63
N ARG A 183 10.50 -18.33 16.52
CA ARG A 183 9.85 -19.53 17.08
C ARG A 183 10.14 -20.81 16.28
N TYR A 184 10.17 -20.73 14.95
CA TYR A 184 10.13 -21.90 14.05
C TYR A 184 11.30 -22.01 13.07
N GLY A 185 12.25 -21.07 13.08
CA GLY A 185 13.37 -21.03 12.12
C GLY A 185 14.51 -22.02 12.41
N ASN A 186 14.55 -22.57 13.62
CA ASN A 186 15.59 -23.51 14.08
C ASN A 186 15.08 -24.95 14.29
N THR A 187 13.81 -25.21 14.00
CA THR A 187 13.21 -26.55 13.95
C THR A 187 13.27 -27.10 12.53
#